data_AF-A0A453I0B7-F1
#
_entry.id   AF-A0A453I0B7-F1
#
_cell.length_a   1.000
_cell.length_b   1.000
_cell.length_c   1.000
_cell.angle_alpha   90.00
_cell.angle_beta   90.00
_cell.angle_gamma   90.00
#
_symmetry.space_group_name_H-M   'P 1'
#
loop_
_entity.id
_entity.type
_entity.pdbx_description
1 polymer ?
#
loop_
_entity_poly.entity_id
_entity_poly.type
_entity_poly.pdbx_seq_one_letter_code
_entity_poly.pdbx_strand_id
1 'polypeptide(L)'
;MVKPCPKEMKCDVELSSYAIRDVEEYKNFCDRQKDQRPQPEEVIADIAEHLTTIHLSRCERGKRCLYEGSTPLGGFPNSWGGAAYCTSDLSIHKNGETHIWDKGFDDNGSQVWGTKAGPYEFKPAPKSNYDDMFSPLNFSA
;
A
#
# COMPACT_ATOMS: atom_id res chain seq x y z
N MET A 1 -1.36 1.58 7.83
CA MET A 1 -2.43 1.36 8.82
C MET A 1 -3.78 1.53 8.14
N VAL A 2 -4.77 0.67 8.44
CA VAL A 2 -6.13 0.73 7.88
C VAL A 2 -7.11 0.87 9.04
N LYS A 3 -8.03 1.82 8.95
CA LYS A 3 -9.09 2.02 9.96
C LYS A 3 -10.36 2.59 9.31
N PRO A 4 -11.53 2.47 9.96
CA PRO A 4 -12.74 3.17 9.49
C PRO A 4 -12.54 4.69 9.50
N CYS A 5 -13.16 5.40 8.55
CA CYS A 5 -13.20 6.85 8.59
C CYS A 5 -13.99 7.35 9.82
N PRO A 6 -13.65 8.54 10.36
CA PRO A 6 -14.48 9.24 11.33
C PRO A 6 -15.90 9.47 10.79
N LYS A 7 -16.92 9.44 11.67
CA LYS A 7 -18.34 9.55 11.27
C LYS A 7 -18.67 10.89 10.60
N GLU A 8 -17.87 11.90 10.88
CA GLU A 8 -18.01 13.27 10.37
C GLU A 8 -17.47 13.39 8.93
N MET A 9 -16.67 12.43 8.48
CA MET A 9 -16.10 12.40 7.13
C MET A 9 -16.97 11.58 6.18
N LYS A 10 -17.07 12.05 4.93
CA LYS A 10 -17.78 11.35 3.85
C LYS A 10 -16.87 10.30 3.19
N CYS A 11 -16.37 9.35 3.98
CA CYS A 11 -15.61 8.20 3.50
C CYS A 11 -15.88 6.95 4.35
N ASP A 12 -15.49 5.78 3.83
CA ASP A 12 -15.68 4.50 4.51
C ASP A 12 -14.42 4.05 5.24
N VAL A 13 -13.26 4.16 4.59
CA VAL A 13 -11.99 3.61 5.07
C VAL A 13 -10.87 4.65 4.93
N GLU A 14 -10.07 4.79 5.98
CA GLU A 14 -8.81 5.53 5.97
C GLU A 14 -7.65 4.54 5.83
N LEU A 15 -6.83 4.75 4.79
CA LEU A 15 -5.60 4.00 4.54
C LEU A 15 -4.41 4.95 4.66
N SER A 16 -3.57 4.74 5.67
CA SER A 16 -2.34 5.50 5.85
C SER A 16 -1.10 4.66 5.53
N SER A 17 -0.15 5.25 4.81
CA SER A 17 1.15 4.66 4.50
C SER A 17 2.24 5.29 5.37
N TYR A 18 3.26 4.50 5.69
CA TYR A 18 4.36 4.91 6.55
C TYR A 18 5.67 4.34 6.01
N ALA A 19 6.76 5.06 6.24
CA ALA A 19 8.10 4.53 6.06
C ALA A 19 8.44 3.50 7.16
N ILE A 20 9.42 2.65 6.87
CA ILE A 20 10.00 1.68 7.81
C ILE A 20 11.39 2.17 8.19
N ARG A 21 11.75 2.11 9.47
CA ARG A 21 13.06 2.61 9.96
C ARG A 21 14.25 1.83 9.39
N ASP A 22 14.20 0.50 9.45
CA ASP A 22 15.21 -0.39 8.89
C ASP A 22 14.60 -1.23 7.76
N VAL A 23 14.85 -0.82 6.51
CA VAL A 23 14.29 -1.51 5.34
C VAL A 23 14.94 -2.89 5.12
N GLU A 24 16.19 -3.09 5.53
CA GLU A 24 16.89 -4.36 5.31
C GLU A 24 16.33 -5.47 6.19
N GLU A 25 15.93 -5.14 7.43
CA GLU A 25 15.27 -6.09 8.32
C GLU A 25 13.91 -6.60 7.79
N TYR A 26 13.23 -5.78 6.98
CA TYR A 26 11.91 -6.05 6.42
C TYR A 26 11.95 -6.57 4.98
N LYS A 27 13.15 -6.76 4.42
CA LYS A 27 13.32 -7.32 3.08
C LYS A 27 12.74 -8.73 3.00
N ASN A 28 11.93 -8.97 1.97
CA ASN A 28 11.21 -10.24 1.75
C ASN A 28 10.38 -10.70 2.97
N PHE A 29 9.84 -9.77 3.76
CA PHE A 29 9.10 -10.06 4.99
C PHE A 29 7.96 -11.08 4.79
N CYS A 30 7.27 -11.02 3.66
CA CYS A 30 6.15 -11.91 3.34
C CYS A 30 6.57 -13.35 3.04
N ASP A 31 7.81 -13.59 2.63
CA ASP A 31 8.33 -14.91 2.26
C ASP A 31 8.91 -15.66 3.47
N ARG A 32 9.19 -14.94 4.56
CA ARG A 32 9.74 -15.51 5.80
C ARG A 32 8.65 -16.08 6.69
N GLN A 33 9.01 -17.11 7.46
CA GLN A 33 8.14 -17.63 8.53
C GLN A 33 7.91 -16.58 9.62
N LYS A 34 6.79 -16.69 10.34
CA LYS A 34 6.33 -15.67 11.29
C LYS A 34 7.26 -15.46 12.48
N ASP A 35 7.97 -16.50 12.88
CA ASP A 35 8.98 -16.52 13.95
C ASP A 35 10.37 -16.05 13.49
N GLN A 36 10.57 -15.89 12.17
CA GLN A 36 11.83 -15.47 11.54
C GLN A 36 11.79 -14.03 11.01
N ARG A 37 10.79 -13.26 11.43
CA ARG A 37 10.59 -11.86 11.03
C ARG A 37 10.13 -11.03 12.22
N PRO A 38 10.27 -9.69 12.15
CA PRO A 38 9.80 -8.81 13.22
C PRO A 38 8.38 -9.12 13.67
N GLN A 39 8.20 -9.23 14.98
CA GLN A 39 6.92 -9.49 15.63
C GLN A 39 6.02 -8.25 15.59
N PRO A 40 4.69 -8.39 15.74
CA PRO A 40 3.76 -7.26 15.60
C PRO A 40 4.10 -6.03 16.45
N GLU A 41 4.63 -6.22 17.66
CA GLU A 41 5.04 -5.12 18.55
C GLU A 41 6.27 -4.37 18.00
N GLU A 42 7.24 -5.12 17.45
CA GLU A 42 8.43 -4.56 16.78
C GLU A 42 8.01 -3.82 15.51
N VAL A 43 7.12 -4.41 14.70
CA VAL A 43 6.56 -3.75 13.50
C VAL A 43 5.94 -2.40 13.81
N ILE A 44 5.20 -2.29 14.93
CA ILE A 44 4.58 -1.03 15.34
C ILE A 44 5.64 -0.03 15.83
N ALA A 45 6.66 -0.49 16.57
CA ALA A 45 7.75 0.36 17.05
C ALA A 45 8.63 0.90 15.90
N ASP A 46 8.77 0.12 14.83
CA ASP A 46 9.58 0.45 13.65
C ASP A 46 8.87 1.29 12.60
N ILE A 47 7.60 1.64 12.84
CA ILE A 47 6.91 2.65 12.02
C ILE A 47 7.70 3.96 12.12
N ALA A 48 8.12 4.47 10.96
CA ALA A 48 8.83 5.73 10.81
C ALA A 48 7.85 6.85 10.42
N GLU A 49 8.27 7.70 9.50
CA GLU A 49 7.49 8.84 9.02
C GLU A 49 6.16 8.42 8.38
N HIS A 50 5.10 9.16 8.69
CA HIS A 50 3.83 9.09 7.97
C HIS A 50 3.99 9.69 6.57
N LEU A 51 3.60 8.96 5.53
CA LEU A 51 3.79 9.38 4.15
C LEU A 51 2.50 9.93 3.55
N THR A 52 1.43 9.14 3.54
CA THR A 52 0.15 9.55 2.97
C THR A 52 -1.03 9.00 3.75
N THR A 53 -2.18 9.67 3.64
CA THR A 53 -3.48 9.13 4.03
C THR A 53 -4.46 9.26 2.87
N ILE A 54 -5.05 8.14 2.46
CA ILE A 54 -6.08 8.02 1.43
C ILE A 54 -7.42 7.78 2.12
N HIS A 55 -8.44 8.52 1.68
CA HIS A 55 -9.82 8.33 2.12
C HIS A 55 -10.59 7.57 1.05
N LEU A 56 -10.82 6.28 1.29
CA LEU A 56 -11.51 5.39 0.37
C LEU A 56 -13.02 5.41 0.65
N SER A 57 -13.78 5.47 -0.42
CA SER A 57 -15.24 5.32 -0.41
C SER A 57 -15.64 4.18 -1.34
N ARG A 58 -16.74 3.51 -1.01
CA ARG A 58 -17.32 2.48 -1.85
C ARG A 58 -17.72 3.10 -3.18
N CYS A 59 -17.30 2.46 -4.27
CA CYS A 59 -17.66 2.92 -5.60
C CYS A 59 -19.18 2.82 -5.83
N GLU A 60 -19.72 3.78 -6.56
CA GLU A 60 -21.13 3.80 -6.95
C GLU A 60 -21.52 2.56 -7.77
N ARG A 61 -22.80 2.19 -7.70
CA ARG A 61 -23.33 1.05 -8.44
C ARG A 61 -23.12 1.26 -9.95
N GLY A 62 -22.45 0.30 -10.58
CA GLY A 62 -22.14 0.34 -12.03
C GLY A 62 -20.67 0.63 -12.34
N LYS A 63 -19.89 1.14 -11.38
CA LYS A 63 -18.44 1.21 -11.51
C LYS A 63 -17.79 -0.18 -11.40
N ARG A 64 -16.61 -0.33 -12.01
CA ARG A 64 -15.82 -1.58 -11.95
C ARG A 64 -15.13 -1.79 -10.60
N CYS A 65 -14.74 -0.70 -9.94
CA CYS A 65 -14.11 -0.73 -8.63
C CYS A 65 -15.09 -1.06 -7.51
N LEU A 66 -14.56 -1.55 -6.40
CA LEU A 66 -15.23 -1.75 -5.12
C LEU A 66 -15.04 -0.54 -4.22
N TYR A 67 -13.81 -0.03 -4.15
CA TYR A 67 -13.45 1.18 -3.42
C TYR A 67 -12.53 2.04 -4.28
N GLU A 68 -12.66 3.35 -4.14
CA GLU A 68 -11.76 4.32 -4.76
C GLU A 68 -11.54 5.50 -3.81
N GLY A 69 -10.41 6.15 -3.93
CA GLY A 69 -10.08 7.32 -3.13
C GLY A 69 -8.70 7.85 -3.44
N SER A 70 -8.42 9.01 -2.88
CA SER A 70 -7.15 9.70 -3.05
C SER A 70 -6.72 10.40 -1.77
N THR A 71 -5.47 10.84 -1.75
CA THR A 71 -5.02 11.84 -0.77
C THR A 71 -5.83 13.14 -0.91
N PRO A 72 -6.04 13.91 0.18
CA PRO A 72 -6.68 15.22 0.11
C PRO A 72 -5.99 16.18 -0.88
N LEU A 73 -6.71 17.26 -1.24
CA LEU A 73 -6.14 18.35 -2.03
C LEU A 73 -4.86 18.89 -1.38
N GLY A 74 -3.80 19.06 -2.19
CA GLY A 74 -2.47 19.46 -1.72
C GLY A 74 -1.56 18.29 -1.30
N GLY A 75 -2.10 17.07 -1.15
CA GLY A 75 -1.30 15.89 -0.87
C GLY A 75 -0.63 15.93 0.50
N PHE A 76 0.55 15.32 0.60
CA PHE A 76 1.39 15.28 1.79
C PHE A 76 2.82 15.73 1.48
N PRO A 77 3.57 16.31 2.43
CA PRO A 77 4.95 16.70 2.19
C PRO A 77 5.82 15.55 1.69
N ASN A 78 6.68 15.83 0.70
CA ASN A 78 7.64 14.86 0.20
C ASN A 78 8.83 15.58 -0.40
N SER A 79 10.05 15.15 -0.08
CA SER A 79 11.30 15.80 -0.52
C SER A 79 12.12 14.95 -1.51
N TRP A 80 11.54 13.89 -2.07
CA TRP A 80 12.27 12.97 -2.93
C TRP A 80 12.46 13.56 -4.32
N GLY A 81 13.70 13.55 -4.83
CA GLY A 81 13.99 13.93 -6.22
C GLY A 81 13.56 15.37 -6.58
N GLY A 82 13.54 16.28 -5.60
CA GLY A 82 13.10 17.67 -5.81
C GLY A 82 11.60 17.90 -5.67
N ALA A 83 10.84 16.91 -5.19
CA ALA A 83 9.45 17.12 -4.81
C ALA A 83 9.34 18.06 -3.60
N ALA A 84 8.18 18.71 -3.48
CA ALA A 84 7.69 19.40 -2.31
C ALA A 84 6.52 18.65 -1.67
N TYR A 85 5.70 17.98 -2.48
CA TYR A 85 4.57 17.17 -2.01
C TYR A 85 4.35 15.93 -2.88
N CYS A 86 3.62 14.96 -2.34
CA CYS A 86 3.18 13.78 -3.04
C CYS A 86 1.67 13.56 -2.93
N THR A 87 1.13 12.85 -3.90
CA THR A 87 -0.27 12.42 -3.92
C THR A 87 -0.33 10.93 -4.17
N SER A 88 -1.37 10.27 -3.66
CA SER A 88 -1.65 8.87 -3.93
C SER A 88 -3.11 8.69 -4.30
N ASP A 89 -3.36 7.99 -5.41
CA ASP A 89 -4.68 7.52 -5.79
C ASP A 89 -4.72 5.99 -5.68
N LEU A 90 -5.81 5.44 -5.13
CA LEU A 90 -6.00 4.01 -4.98
C LEU A 90 -7.41 3.62 -5.43
N SER A 91 -7.49 2.58 -6.26
CA SER A 91 -8.75 1.87 -6.50
C SER A 91 -8.59 0.37 -6.33
N ILE A 92 -9.52 -0.22 -5.60
CA ILE A 92 -9.59 -1.66 -5.35
C ILE A 92 -10.71 -2.21 -6.21
N HIS A 93 -10.41 -3.18 -7.06
CA HIS A 93 -11.36 -3.82 -7.95
C HIS A 93 -11.73 -5.21 -7.45
N LYS A 94 -12.68 -5.84 -8.15
CA LYS A 94 -13.01 -7.25 -7.92
C LYS A 94 -11.80 -8.14 -8.25
N ASN A 95 -11.82 -9.37 -7.74
CA ASN A 95 -10.83 -10.40 -8.06
C ASN A 95 -9.37 -10.07 -7.66
N GLY A 96 -9.18 -9.16 -6.68
CA GLY A 96 -7.87 -8.81 -6.16
C GLY A 96 -7.06 -7.85 -7.04
N GLU A 97 -7.65 -7.29 -8.09
CA GLU A 97 -7.01 -6.24 -8.89
C GLU A 97 -6.98 -4.92 -8.11
N THR A 98 -5.83 -4.24 -8.11
CA THR A 98 -5.62 -2.97 -7.41
C THR A 98 -4.88 -2.00 -8.33
N HIS A 99 -5.35 -0.76 -8.41
CA HIS A 99 -4.65 0.30 -9.15
C HIS A 99 -4.08 1.31 -8.16
N ILE A 100 -2.79 1.60 -8.27
CA ILE A 100 -2.07 2.50 -7.35
C ILE A 100 -1.36 3.58 -8.18
N TRP A 101 -1.51 4.84 -7.76
CA TRP A 101 -0.88 5.97 -8.44
C TRP A 101 -0.21 6.94 -7.47
N ASP A 102 1.04 6.63 -7.12
CA ASP A 102 1.87 7.53 -6.33
C ASP A 102 2.65 8.48 -7.24
N LYS A 103 2.59 9.77 -6.93
CA LYS A 103 3.23 10.85 -7.68
C LYS A 103 3.84 11.86 -6.73
N GLY A 104 4.97 12.46 -7.13
CA GLY A 104 5.55 13.61 -6.45
C GLY A 104 5.62 14.82 -7.35
N PHE A 105 5.47 15.99 -6.76
CA PHE A 105 5.39 17.28 -7.43
C PHE A 105 6.29 18.28 -6.74
N ASP A 106 6.92 19.16 -7.51
CA ASP A 106 7.66 20.31 -6.99
C ASP A 106 6.74 21.45 -6.51
N ASP A 107 7.33 22.54 -5.98
CA ASP A 107 6.60 23.72 -5.49
C ASP A 107 5.76 24.43 -6.58
N ASN A 108 6.05 24.19 -7.86
CA ASN A 108 5.31 24.77 -8.98
C ASN A 108 4.17 23.86 -9.44
N GLY A 109 3.98 22.70 -8.81
CA GLY A 109 2.99 21.69 -9.18
C GLY A 109 3.41 20.83 -10.38
N SER A 110 4.69 20.83 -10.76
CA SER A 110 5.21 19.98 -11.83
C SER A 110 5.55 18.60 -11.29
N GLN A 111 5.08 17.53 -11.96
CA GLN A 111 5.38 16.16 -11.54
C GLN A 111 6.85 15.80 -11.76
N VAL A 112 7.54 15.43 -10.69
CA VAL A 112 8.97 15.09 -10.68
C VAL A 112 9.24 13.59 -10.62
N TRP A 113 8.35 12.80 -10.00
CA TRP A 113 8.47 11.34 -9.95
C TRP A 113 7.10 10.65 -10.05
N GLY A 114 7.13 9.33 -10.25
CA GLY A 114 5.95 8.52 -10.49
C GLY A 114 5.57 8.47 -11.97
N THR A 115 4.63 7.59 -12.31
CA THR A 115 4.16 7.42 -13.69
C THR A 115 3.29 8.60 -14.12
N LYS A 116 3.49 9.09 -15.35
CA LYS A 116 2.67 10.16 -15.96
C LYS A 116 1.49 9.62 -16.77
N ALA A 117 1.56 8.36 -17.21
CA ALA A 117 0.61 7.77 -18.14
C ALA A 117 -0.69 7.29 -17.47
N GLY A 118 -0.65 7.03 -16.15
CA GLY A 118 -1.76 6.47 -15.39
C GLY A 118 -1.27 5.59 -14.24
N PRO A 119 -2.19 5.00 -13.45
CA PRO A 119 -1.86 4.13 -12.33
C PRO A 119 -1.15 2.86 -12.78
N TYR A 120 -0.35 2.28 -11.88
CA TYR A 120 0.07 0.90 -12.03
C TYR A 120 -1.12 -0.03 -11.73
N GLU A 121 -1.38 -0.98 -12.62
CA GLU A 121 -2.45 -1.98 -12.48
C GLU A 121 -1.88 -3.31 -11.98
N PHE A 122 -2.07 -3.60 -10.70
CA PHE A 122 -1.68 -4.87 -10.09
C PHE A 122 -2.80 -5.89 -10.21
N LYS A 123 -2.51 -7.03 -10.82
CA LYS A 123 -3.42 -8.18 -10.91
C LYS A 123 -2.76 -9.38 -10.22
N PRO A 124 -3.52 -10.22 -9.50
CA PRO A 124 -2.95 -11.43 -8.92
C PRO A 124 -2.28 -12.28 -10.00
N ALA A 125 -1.09 -12.79 -9.69
CA ALA A 125 -0.48 -13.80 -10.53
C ALA A 125 -1.40 -15.04 -10.58
N PRO A 126 -1.43 -15.78 -11.71
CA PRO A 126 -2.09 -17.07 -11.76
C PRO A 126 -1.56 -17.95 -10.61
N LYS A 127 -2.45 -18.69 -9.95
CA LYS A 127 -2.00 -19.69 -8.96
C LYS A 127 -1.09 -20.68 -9.68
N SER A 128 0.19 -20.71 -9.31
CA SER A 128 1.09 -21.79 -9.70
C SER A 128 0.68 -23.05 -8.96
N ASN A 129 0.44 -24.15 -9.67
CA ASN A 129 0.13 -25.49 -9.12
C ASN A 129 1.30 -26.16 -8.37
N TYR A 130 2.29 -25.39 -7.89
CA TYR A 130 3.35 -25.93 -7.05
C TYR A 130 2.82 -25.98 -5.61
N ASP A 131 2.00 -27.00 -5.34
CA ASP A 131 1.76 -27.47 -3.98
C ASP A 131 3.12 -27.78 -3.32
N ASP A 132 3.22 -27.38 -2.05
CA ASP A 132 4.30 -27.62 -1.11
C ASP A 132 4.77 -29.09 -1.09
N MET A 133 5.66 -29.46 -2.02
CA MET A 133 6.30 -30.78 -2.05
C MET A 133 7.45 -30.92 -1.03
N PHE A 134 7.44 -30.10 0.03
CA PHE A 134 8.31 -30.24 1.18
C PHE A 134 7.47 -30.56 2.43
N SER A 135 6.85 -31.74 2.42
CA SER A 135 6.56 -32.42 3.68
C SER A 135 7.88 -32.85 4.30
N PRO A 136 8.21 -32.47 5.55
CA PRO A 136 9.39 -33.00 6.22
C PRO A 136 9.19 -34.50 6.42
N LEU A 137 10.10 -35.29 5.85
CA LEU A 137 10.23 -36.71 6.12
C LEU A 137 10.38 -36.89 7.63
N ASN A 138 9.35 -37.44 8.30
CA ASN A 138 9.45 -37.98 9.64
C ASN A 138 10.50 -39.11 9.63
N PHE A 139 11.73 -38.80 10.03
CA PHE A 139 12.68 -39.82 10.45
C PHE A 139 12.48 -40.07 11.94
N SER A 140 11.64 -41.06 12.25
CA SER A 140 11.63 -41.73 13.54
C SER A 140 12.60 -42.91 13.46
N ALA A 141 13.64 -42.89 14.30
CA ALA A 141 14.42 -44.07 14.68
C ALA A 141 14.47 -44.12 16.22
#